data_AF-A0A2H5N9X5-F1
#
_entry.id   AF-A0A2H5N9X5-F1
#
_cell.length_a   1.000
_cell.length_b   1.000
_cell.length_c   1.000
_cell.angle_alpha   90.00
_cell.angle_beta   90.00
_cell.angle_gamma   90.00
#
_symmetry.space_group_name_H-M   'P 1'
#
loop_
_entity.id
_entity.type
_entity.pdbx_description
1 polymer ?
#
loop_
_entity_poly.entity_id
_entity_poly.type
_entity_poly.pdbx_seq_one_letter_code
_entity_poly.pdbx_strand_id
1 'polypeptide(L)'
;GEKDDKIIAVCADDPEFRHYKDIKELPPHRLAEIRRFFEDYKKNENKKVDVEDFLPAEAAIEAIKYSMYLGVDSTYVALFQVVCLL
;
A
#
# COMPACT_ATOMS: atom_id res chain seq x y z
N GLY A 1 15.44 -11.39 -0.25
CA GLY A 1 14.52 -10.46 0.44
C GLY A 1 13.34 -11.25 0.93
N GLU A 2 12.79 -10.86 2.07
CA GLU A 2 11.49 -11.37 2.52
C GLU A 2 10.39 -10.62 1.77
N LYS A 3 9.30 -11.31 1.43
CA LYS A 3 8.16 -10.69 0.76
C LYS A 3 7.39 -9.87 1.79
N ASP A 4 7.25 -8.57 1.53
CA ASP A 4 6.66 -7.62 2.47
C ASP A 4 5.56 -6.80 1.79
N ASP A 5 4.45 -7.48 1.42
CA ASP A 5 3.33 -6.86 0.71
C ASP A 5 2.73 -5.68 1.50
N LYS A 6 2.32 -4.64 0.78
CA LYS A 6 1.71 -3.43 1.35
C LYS A 6 0.35 -3.19 0.69
N ILE A 7 -0.64 -2.80 1.49
CA ILE A 7 -1.96 -2.40 1.00
C ILE A 7 -1.98 -0.89 0.82
N ILE A 8 -2.40 -0.42 -0.35
CA ILE A 8 -2.71 0.99 -0.61
C ILE A 8 -4.23 1.13 -0.55
N ALA A 9 -4.72 2.02 0.31
CA ALA A 9 -6.14 2.23 0.55
C ALA A 9 -6.45 3.72 0.65
N VAL A 10 -7.72 4.06 0.43
CA VAL A 10 -8.27 5.40 0.63
C VAL A 10 -9.24 5.40 1.81
N CYS A 11 -9.41 6.57 2.44
CA CYS A 11 -10.44 6.74 3.46
C CYS A 11 -11.83 6.71 2.82
N ALA A 12 -12.72 5.86 3.33
CA ALA A 12 -14.07 5.67 2.77
C ALA A 12 -15.01 6.88 3.03
N ASP A 13 -14.76 7.63 4.09
CA ASP A 13 -15.57 8.78 4.50
C ASP A 13 -15.04 10.12 3.99
N ASP A 14 -13.83 10.13 3.40
CA ASP A 14 -13.24 11.33 2.84
C ASP A 14 -13.86 11.64 1.47
N PRO A 15 -14.60 12.76 1.30
CA PRO A 15 -15.23 13.10 0.01
C PRO A 15 -14.20 13.29 -1.12
N GLU A 16 -12.97 13.67 -0.80
CA GLU A 16 -11.89 13.84 -1.76
C GLU A 16 -11.40 12.51 -2.33
N PHE A 17 -11.42 11.43 -1.53
CA PHE A 17 -10.81 10.15 -1.93
C PHE A 17 -11.78 8.97 -2.08
N ARG A 18 -12.97 9.02 -1.46
CA ARG A 18 -13.93 7.90 -1.42
C ARG A 18 -14.39 7.38 -2.78
N HIS A 19 -14.21 8.19 -3.83
CA HIS A 19 -14.60 7.86 -5.20
C HIS A 19 -13.59 6.96 -5.91
N TYR A 20 -12.34 6.89 -5.43
CA TYR A 20 -11.35 5.96 -5.96
C TYR A 20 -11.67 4.51 -5.56
N LYS A 21 -11.57 3.61 -6.54
CA LYS A 21 -11.84 2.17 -6.43
C LYS A 21 -10.66 1.32 -6.88
N ASP A 22 -9.79 1.84 -7.74
CA ASP A 22 -8.59 1.14 -8.18
C ASP A 22 -7.36 2.05 -8.19
N ILE A 23 -6.18 1.45 -8.01
CA ILE A 23 -4.90 2.17 -7.99
C ILE A 23 -4.61 2.91 -9.30
N LYS A 24 -5.15 2.42 -10.42
CA LYS A 24 -4.98 3.05 -11.74
C LYS A 24 -5.73 4.37 -11.89
N GLU A 25 -6.69 4.63 -11.01
CA GLU A 25 -7.45 5.89 -11.00
C GLU A 25 -6.67 7.01 -10.32
N LEU A 26 -5.62 6.68 -9.54
CA LEU A 26 -4.73 7.67 -8.96
C LEU A 26 -3.84 8.32 -10.03
N PRO A 27 -3.53 9.62 -9.88
CA PRO A 27 -2.58 10.28 -10.78
C PRO A 27 -1.23 9.54 -10.82
N PRO A 28 -0.62 9.34 -12.02
CA PRO A 28 0.63 8.60 -12.15
C PRO A 28 1.79 9.13 -11.30
N HIS A 29 1.83 10.44 -11.03
CA HIS A 29 2.84 11.05 -10.17
C HIS A 29 2.74 10.57 -8.72
N ARG A 30 1.52 10.36 -8.19
CA ARG A 30 1.31 9.84 -6.82
C ARG A 30 1.87 8.43 -6.70
N LEU A 31 1.66 7.59 -7.72
CA LEU A 31 2.21 6.22 -7.76
C LEU A 31 3.74 6.23 -7.80
N ALA A 32 4.34 7.17 -8.54
CA ALA A 32 5.79 7.33 -8.60
C ALA A 32 6.38 7.77 -7.26
N GLU A 33 5.71 8.70 -6.56
CA GLU A 33 6.10 9.15 -5.21
C GLU A 33 6.05 8.01 -4.20
N ILE A 34 4.96 7.23 -4.18
CA ILE A 34 4.80 6.07 -3.28
C ILE A 34 5.90 5.03 -3.52
N ARG A 35 6.16 4.69 -4.79
CA ARG A 35 7.24 3.77 -5.17
C ARG A 35 8.58 4.27 -4.64
N ARG A 36 8.90 5.55 -4.90
CA ARG A 36 10.17 6.13 -4.50
C ARG A 36 10.35 6.18 -2.98
N PHE A 37 9.28 6.47 -2.25
CA PHE A 37 9.29 6.44 -0.79
C PHE A 37 9.72 5.07 -0.26
N PHE A 38 9.12 3.98 -0.76
CA PHE A 38 9.45 2.63 -0.31
C PHE A 38 10.83 2.13 -0.78
N GLU A 39 11.33 2.59 -1.92
CA GLU A 39 12.70 2.31 -2.35
C GLU A 39 13.74 3.03 -1.46
N ASP A 40 13.37 4.20 -0.92
CA ASP A 40 14.31 5.09 -0.22
C ASP A 40 14.29 4.94 1.31
N TYR A 41 13.15 4.61 1.93
CA TYR A 41 12.99 4.72 3.40
C TYR A 41 13.96 3.87 4.23
N LYS A 42 14.45 2.75 3.68
CA LYS A 42 15.40 1.83 4.34
C LYS A 42 16.85 2.00 3.89
N LYS A 43 17.15 2.97 3.01
CA LYS A 43 18.51 3.19 2.51
C LYS A 43 19.52 3.51 3.61
N ASN A 44 19.11 4.28 4.61
CA ASN A 44 19.96 4.63 5.75
C ASN A 44 20.25 3.43 6.69
N GLU A 45 19.48 2.34 6.58
CA GLU A 45 19.74 1.08 7.28
C GLU A 45 20.68 0.15 6.48
N ASN A 46 21.23 0.62 5.36
CA ASN A 46 21.97 -0.20 4.38
C ASN A 46 21.15 -1.40 3.87
N LYS A 47 19.82 -1.28 3.85
CA LYS A 47 18.92 -2.28 3.30
C LYS A 47 18.42 -1.82 1.93
N LYS A 48 18.44 -2.74 0.97
CA LYS A 48 17.84 -2.53 -0.35
C LYS A 48 16.40 -3.00 -0.33
N VAL A 49 15.49 -2.16 -0.80
CA VAL A 49 14.08 -2.49 -1.03
C VAL A 49 13.83 -2.35 -2.53
N ASP A 50 13.40 -3.44 -3.16
CA ASP A 50 12.96 -3.45 -4.54
C ASP A 50 11.42 -3.46 -4.53
N VAL A 51 10.81 -2.46 -5.15
CA VAL A 51 9.35 -2.34 -5.24
C VAL A 51 8.91 -2.89 -6.60
N GLU A 52 8.03 -3.89 -6.60
CA GLU A 52 7.47 -4.47 -7.84
C GLU A 52 6.34 -3.59 -8.41
N ASP A 53 5.68 -4.06 -9.47
CA ASP A 53 4.52 -3.36 -10.04
C ASP A 53 3.32 -3.37 -9.10
N PHE A 54 2.53 -2.29 -9.16
CA PHE A 54 1.30 -2.19 -8.39
C PHE A 54 0.26 -3.17 -8.94
N LEU A 55 -0.39 -3.90 -8.04
CA LEU A 55 -1.46 -4.83 -8.34
C LEU A 55 -2.83 -4.15 -8.21
N PRO A 56 -3.86 -4.65 -8.91
CA PRO A 56 -5.21 -4.07 -8.84
C PRO A 56 -5.88 -4.32 -7.49
N ALA A 57 -6.98 -3.60 -7.22
CA ALA A 57 -7.68 -3.64 -5.95
C ALA A 57 -8.12 -5.07 -5.53
N GLU A 58 -8.46 -5.94 -6.48
CA GLU A 58 -8.86 -7.32 -6.19
C GLU A 58 -7.74 -8.11 -5.52
N ALA A 59 -6.48 -7.90 -5.93
CA ALA A 59 -5.33 -8.57 -5.32
C ALA A 59 -5.13 -8.13 -3.86
N ALA A 60 -5.36 -6.85 -3.58
CA ALA A 60 -5.31 -6.32 -2.22
C ALA A 60 -6.42 -6.92 -1.33
N ILE A 61 -7.63 -7.07 -1.86
CA ILE A 61 -8.76 -7.69 -1.16
C ILE A 61 -8.44 -9.16 -0.82
N GLU A 62 -7.89 -9.93 -1.76
CA GLU A 62 -7.52 -11.32 -1.51
C GLU A 62 -6.38 -11.44 -0.47
N ALA A 63 -5.40 -10.53 -0.50
CA ALA A 63 -4.35 -10.48 0.51
C ALA A 63 -4.91 -10.21 1.92
N ILE A 64 -5.89 -9.31 2.05
CA ILE A 64 -6.58 -9.02 3.32
C ILE A 64 -7.39 -10.24 3.79
N LYS A 65 -8.16 -10.88 2.90
CA LYS A 65 -8.93 -12.08 3.27
C LYS A 65 -8.00 -13.20 3.75
N TYR A 66 -6.87 -13.38 3.06
CA TYR A 66 -5.87 -14.36 3.42
C TYR A 66 -5.27 -14.06 4.81
N SER A 67 -4.93 -12.80 5.12
CA SER A 67 -4.39 -12.44 6.43
C SER A 67 -5.43 -12.65 7.55
N MET A 68 -6.69 -12.30 7.32
CA MET A 68 -7.80 -12.56 8.25
C MET A 68 -7.99 -14.05 8.54
N TYR A 69 -7.89 -14.90 7.51
CA TYR A 69 -8.00 -16.36 7.67
C TYR A 69 -6.87 -16.95 8.54
N LEU A 70 -5.66 -16.40 8.43
CA LEU A 70 -4.52 -16.84 9.24
C LEU A 70 -4.60 -16.41 10.71
N GLY A 71 -5.61 -15.61 11.10
CA GLY A 71 -5.71 -15.05 12.45
C GLY A 71 -4.62 -14.03 12.77
N VAL A 72 -3.90 -13.56 11.75
CA VAL A 72 -2.96 -12.45 11.87
C VAL A 72 -3.78 -11.18 11.86
N ASP A 73 -3.83 -10.52 13.01
CA ASP A 73 -4.54 -9.27 13.20
C ASP A 73 -4.11 -8.26 12.11
N SER A 74 -5.01 -7.95 11.18
CA SER A 74 -4.78 -7.03 10.05
C SER A 74 -4.47 -5.59 10.53
N THR A 75 -4.63 -5.35 11.82
CA THR A 75 -4.24 -4.13 12.55
C THR A 75 -2.74 -3.78 12.41
N TYR A 76 -1.84 -4.74 12.15
CA TYR A 76 -0.44 -4.45 11.82
C TYR A 76 -0.20 -4.03 10.35
N VAL A 77 -1.10 -4.40 9.44
CA VAL A 77 -1.01 -4.09 8.00
C VAL A 77 -1.35 -2.62 7.72
N ALA A 78 -2.09 -1.99 8.64
CA ALA A 78 -2.49 -0.58 8.58
C ALA A 78 -1.46 0.41 9.15
N LEU A 79 -0.36 -0.06 9.79
CA LEU A 79 0.47 0.80 10.64
C LEU A 79 1.29 1.88 9.90
N PHE A 80 1.30 1.91 8.57
CA PHE A 80 1.94 2.99 7.80
C PHE A 80 1.06 3.44 6.62
N GLN A 81 -0.04 4.14 6.92
CA GLN A 81 -0.08 5.60 6.69
C GLN A 81 0.32 6.14 5.29
N VAL A 82 0.13 5.41 4.18
CA VAL A 82 0.55 5.94 2.86
C VAL A 82 -0.48 6.83 2.15
N VAL A 83 -1.76 6.89 2.56
CA VAL A 83 -2.68 7.86 1.92
C VAL A 83 -3.68 8.51 2.89
N CYS A 84 -3.28 8.73 4.15
CA CYS A 84 -3.93 9.76 4.99
C CYS A 84 -3.05 11.02 5.15
N LEU A 85 -1.88 11.06 4.49
CA LEU A 85 -0.91 12.17 4.61
C LEU A 85 -0.36 12.63 3.26
N LEU A 86 -1.20 12.60 2.23
CA LEU A 86 -1.10 13.56 1.12
C LEU A 86 -2.47 14.10 0.76
#